data_AF-A0ABD0WV20-F1
#
_entry.id   AF-A0ABD0WV20-F1
#
_cell.length_a   1.000
_cell.length_b   1.000
_cell.length_c   1.000
_cell.angle_alpha   90.00
_cell.angle_beta   90.00
_cell.angle_gamma   90.00
#
_symmetry.space_group_name_H-M   'P 1'
#
loop_
_entity.id
_entity.type
_entity.pdbx_description
1 polymer ?
#
loop_
_entity_poly.entity_id
_entity_poly.type
_entity_poly.pdbx_seq_one_letter_code
_entity_poly.pdbx_strand_id
1 'polypeptide(L)'
;MSEKKMNSSRRSHLKSLMLSIAKGLLEKEQAEIKQAKEAYLAENCPAPDMSGGLAELQEMLKKLGQTLDKVDEERYDAEAKVGKANKEIEDLKMKVVDLQGMKKPALKKVRLSADAMLSALLGTKHKATIDFKANLKQVKKEVKEEEEVGDWRAKVDEAAGMGGRKKMFEAA
;
A
#
# COMPACT_ATOMS: atom_id res chain seq x y z
N MET A 1 -40.58 -5.64 -11.39
CA MET A 1 -39.70 -5.16 -10.31
C MET A 1 -38.26 -5.22 -10.82
N SER A 2 -37.73 -4.14 -11.40
CA SER A 2 -36.33 -4.09 -11.84
C SER A 2 -35.48 -3.68 -10.64
N GLU A 3 -34.75 -4.63 -10.04
CA GLU A 3 -33.81 -4.32 -8.97
C GLU A 3 -32.79 -3.30 -9.47
N LYS A 4 -32.71 -2.17 -8.77
CA LYS A 4 -31.83 -1.05 -9.11
C LYS A 4 -30.38 -1.52 -8.95
N LYS A 5 -29.68 -1.73 -10.07
CA LYS A 5 -28.28 -2.15 -10.09
C LYS A 5 -27.42 -1.22 -9.22
N MET A 6 -26.56 -1.81 -8.38
CA MET A 6 -25.65 -1.09 -7.49
C MET A 6 -24.84 -0.03 -8.25
N ASN A 7 -24.78 1.18 -7.68
CA ASN A 7 -23.99 2.30 -8.22
C ASN A 7 -22.52 1.89 -8.46
N SER A 8 -21.97 2.27 -9.62
CA SER A 8 -20.57 2.04 -10.02
C SER A 8 -19.56 2.50 -8.95
N SER A 9 -19.81 3.65 -8.31
CA SER A 9 -18.96 4.17 -7.24
C SER A 9 -18.89 3.20 -6.05
N ARG A 10 -20.03 2.68 -5.61
CA ARG A 10 -20.09 1.67 -4.53
C ARG A 10 -19.39 0.37 -4.94
N ARG A 11 -19.54 -0.07 -6.19
CA ARG A 11 -18.83 -1.25 -6.72
C ARG A 11 -17.32 -1.07 -6.65
N SER A 12 -16.82 0.09 -7.08
CA SER A 12 -15.38 0.40 -7.08
C SER A 12 -14.84 0.45 -5.65
N HIS A 13 -15.55 1.11 -4.74
CA HIS A 13 -15.18 1.17 -3.33
C HIS A 13 -15.08 -0.23 -2.70
N LEU A 14 -16.07 -1.09 -2.93
CA LEU A 14 -16.04 -2.47 -2.44
C LEU A 14 -14.86 -3.27 -3.02
N LYS A 15 -14.56 -3.14 -4.32
CA LYS A 15 -13.38 -3.78 -4.91
C LYS A 15 -12.08 -3.30 -4.25
N SER A 16 -11.96 -2.00 -4.00
CA SER A 16 -10.78 -1.45 -3.33
C SER A 16 -10.65 -1.95 -1.89
N LEU A 17 -11.76 -2.06 -1.15
CA LEU A 17 -11.76 -2.63 0.20
C LEU A 17 -11.34 -4.10 0.18
N MET A 18 -11.88 -4.89 -0.76
CA MET A 18 -11.48 -6.30 -0.92
C MET A 18 -9.99 -6.46 -1.20
N LEU A 19 -9.43 -5.63 -2.08
CA LEU A 19 -7.99 -5.64 -2.35
C LEU A 19 -7.16 -5.21 -1.13
N SER A 20 -7.63 -4.23 -0.36
CA SER A 20 -6.96 -3.80 0.87
C SER A 20 -6.93 -4.92 1.92
N ILE A 21 -8.03 -5.65 2.08
CA ILE A 21 -8.10 -6.80 3.00
C ILE A 21 -7.22 -7.94 2.49
N ALA A 22 -7.30 -8.27 1.20
CA ALA A 22 -6.49 -9.32 0.60
C ALA A 22 -4.99 -9.05 0.77
N LYS A 23 -4.55 -7.79 0.62
CA LYS A 23 -3.17 -7.40 0.89
C LYS A 23 -2.78 -7.69 2.34
N GLY A 24 -3.61 -7.32 3.31
CA GLY A 24 -3.34 -7.59 4.72
C GLY A 24 -3.32 -9.08 5.06
N LEU A 25 -4.13 -9.90 4.39
CA LEU A 25 -4.10 -11.36 4.54
C LEU A 25 -2.80 -11.96 3.97
N LEU A 26 -2.35 -11.48 2.81
CA LEU A 26 -1.10 -11.92 2.18
C LEU A 26 0.12 -11.59 3.05
N GLU A 27 0.14 -10.40 3.67
CA GLU A 27 1.20 -10.00 4.61
C GLU A 27 1.22 -10.89 5.86
N LYS A 28 0.05 -11.26 6.38
CA LYS A 28 -0.06 -12.20 7.52
C LYS A 28 0.41 -13.60 7.15
N GLU A 29 -0.06 -14.14 6.04
CA GLU A 29 0.36 -15.44 5.52
C GLU A 29 1.89 -15.48 5.33
N GLN A 30 2.48 -14.41 4.79
CA GLN A 30 3.93 -14.33 4.62
C GLN A 30 4.68 -14.30 5.97
N ALA A 31 4.13 -13.68 7.01
CA ALA A 31 4.70 -13.72 8.35
C ALA A 31 4.59 -15.12 8.97
N GLU A 32 3.43 -15.78 8.83
CA GLU A 32 3.20 -17.15 9.30
C GLU A 32 4.13 -18.16 8.62
N ILE A 33 4.34 -18.04 7.30
CA ILE A 33 5.28 -18.89 6.55
C ILE A 33 6.71 -18.73 7.07
N LYS A 34 7.14 -17.50 7.39
CA LYS A 34 8.47 -17.26 7.96
C LYS A 34 8.61 -17.90 9.35
N GLN A 35 7.61 -17.71 10.21
CA GLN A 35 7.60 -18.32 11.54
C GLN A 35 7.58 -19.86 11.47
N ALA A 36 6.77 -20.43 10.59
CA ALA A 36 6.73 -21.88 10.37
C ALA A 36 8.07 -22.41 9.85
N LYS A 37 8.74 -21.67 8.95
CA LYS A 37 10.09 -22.00 8.48
C LYS A 37 11.12 -21.96 9.63
N GLU A 38 11.09 -20.93 10.46
CA GLU A 38 11.98 -20.81 11.61
C GLU A 38 11.76 -21.94 12.62
N ALA A 39 10.50 -22.26 12.93
CA ALA A 39 10.15 -23.39 13.80
C ALA A 39 10.63 -24.74 13.23
N TYR A 40 10.40 -24.97 11.94
CA TYR A 40 10.85 -26.18 11.27
C TYR A 40 12.38 -26.32 11.28
N LEU A 41 13.11 -25.22 11.04
CA LEU A 41 14.57 -25.23 11.09
C LEU A 41 15.11 -25.44 12.51
N ALA A 42 14.45 -24.87 13.52
CA ALA A 42 14.84 -25.07 14.92
C ALA A 42 14.70 -26.53 15.37
N GLU A 43 13.68 -27.25 14.88
CA GLU A 43 13.45 -28.66 15.18
C GLU A 43 14.40 -29.58 14.40
N ASN A 44 14.57 -29.35 13.09
CA ASN A 44 15.29 -30.27 12.21
C ASN A 44 16.78 -29.96 12.04
N CYS A 45 17.21 -28.73 12.37
CA CYS A 45 18.60 -28.30 12.28
C CYS A 45 18.97 -27.40 13.47
N PRO A 46 18.93 -27.94 14.71
CA PRO A 46 19.39 -27.21 15.88
C PRO A 46 20.89 -26.93 15.79
N ALA A 47 21.35 -25.91 16.53
CA ALA A 47 22.77 -25.60 16.61
C ALA A 47 23.54 -26.82 17.14
N PRO A 48 24.66 -27.21 16.50
CA PRO A 48 25.43 -28.37 16.94
C PRO A 48 26.03 -28.12 18.32
N ASP A 49 25.96 -29.13 19.19
CA ASP A 49 26.61 -29.08 20.48
C ASP A 49 28.13 -29.23 20.31
N MET A 50 28.86 -28.17 20.66
CA MET A 50 30.32 -28.12 20.61
C MET A 50 30.94 -28.45 21.98
N SER A 51 30.12 -28.75 22.98
CA SER A 51 30.60 -29.24 24.27
C SER A 51 30.86 -30.74 24.17
N GLY A 52 32.11 -31.14 24.42
CA GLY A 52 32.51 -32.55 24.33
C GLY A 52 34.01 -32.73 24.15
N GLY A 53 34.46 -33.96 24.34
CA GLY A 53 35.84 -34.37 24.06
C GLY A 53 36.12 -34.52 22.56
N LEU A 54 37.40 -34.65 22.18
CA LEU A 54 37.82 -34.81 20.78
C LEU A 54 37.09 -35.94 20.04
N ALA A 55 36.87 -37.08 20.71
CA ALA A 55 36.22 -38.24 20.12
C ALA A 55 34.72 -37.99 19.82
N GLU A 56 34.01 -37.34 20.73
CA GLU A 56 32.58 -37.00 20.57
C GLU A 56 32.38 -35.99 19.44
N LEU A 57 33.27 -34.98 19.35
CA LEU A 57 33.26 -34.00 18.27
C LEU A 57 33.54 -34.65 16.90
N GLN A 58 34.48 -35.60 16.82
CA GLN A 58 34.76 -36.32 15.58
C GLN A 58 33.58 -37.20 15.14
N GLU A 59 32.88 -37.83 16.07
CA GLU A 59 31.70 -38.63 15.77
C GLU A 59 30.52 -37.75 15.28
N MET A 60 30.30 -36.60 15.93
CA MET A 60 29.30 -35.62 15.53
C MET A 60 29.57 -35.10 14.10
N LEU A 61 30.82 -34.75 13.77
CA LEU A 61 31.19 -34.32 12.42
C LEU A 61 30.94 -35.40 11.35
N LYS A 62 31.22 -36.67 11.67
CA LYS A 62 30.90 -37.79 10.76
C LYS A 62 29.41 -37.95 10.53
N LYS A 63 28.60 -37.85 11.60
CA LYS A 63 27.13 -37.90 11.51
C LYS A 63 26.59 -36.73 10.67
N LEU A 64 27.09 -35.52 10.88
CA LEU A 64 26.71 -34.36 10.06
C LEU A 64 27.04 -34.56 8.58
N GLY A 65 28.22 -35.09 8.25
CA GLY A 65 28.58 -35.41 6.87
C GLY A 65 27.58 -36.37 6.20
N GLN A 66 27.25 -37.48 6.87
CA GLN A 66 26.26 -38.43 6.36
C GLN A 66 24.85 -37.83 6.23
N THR A 67 24.50 -36.90 7.11
CA THR A 67 23.19 -36.25 7.08
C THR A 67 23.11 -35.24 5.94
N LEU A 68 24.21 -34.51 5.66
CA LEU A 68 24.29 -33.59 4.53
C LEU A 68 24.08 -34.29 3.20
N ASP A 69 24.72 -35.44 2.98
CA ASP A 69 24.56 -36.21 1.74
C ASP A 69 23.10 -36.58 1.49
N LYS A 70 22.39 -37.06 2.52
CA LYS A 70 20.96 -37.40 2.44
C LYS A 70 20.09 -36.17 2.18
N VAL A 71 20.34 -35.07 2.89
CA VAL A 71 19.56 -33.84 2.74
C VAL A 71 19.77 -33.22 1.36
N ASP A 72 20.97 -33.29 0.78
CA ASP A 72 21.19 -32.80 -0.58
C ASP A 72 20.50 -33.67 -1.64
N GLU A 73 20.46 -34.99 -1.45
CA GLU A 73 19.67 -35.90 -2.29
C GLU A 73 18.17 -35.56 -2.23
N GLU A 74 17.62 -35.38 -1.03
CA GLU A 74 16.21 -34.95 -0.85
C GLU A 74 15.94 -33.57 -1.46
N ARG A 75 16.89 -32.63 -1.33
CA ARG A 75 16.82 -31.30 -1.95
C ARG A 75 16.78 -31.42 -3.47
N TYR A 76 17.63 -32.26 -4.06
CA TYR A 76 17.68 -32.49 -5.49
C TYR A 76 16.35 -33.04 -6.03
N ASP A 77 15.78 -34.02 -5.35
CA ASP A 77 14.47 -34.59 -5.72
C ASP A 77 13.33 -33.58 -5.59
N ALA A 78 13.33 -32.77 -4.52
CA ALA A 78 12.36 -31.71 -4.34
C ALA A 78 12.48 -30.65 -5.45
N GLU A 79 13.69 -30.23 -5.79
CA GLU A 79 13.96 -29.28 -6.87
C GLU A 79 13.50 -29.83 -8.23
N ALA A 80 13.76 -31.11 -8.51
CA ALA A 80 13.28 -31.77 -9.72
C ALA A 80 11.75 -31.80 -9.81
N LYS A 81 11.05 -32.05 -8.70
CA LYS A 81 9.57 -32.01 -8.64
C LYS A 81 9.03 -30.59 -8.91
N VAL A 82 9.62 -29.57 -8.28
CA VAL A 82 9.26 -28.16 -8.51
C VAL A 82 9.52 -27.77 -9.97
N GLY A 83 10.64 -28.19 -10.54
CA GLY A 83 10.97 -27.95 -11.94
C GLY A 83 9.95 -28.55 -12.91
N LYS A 84 9.46 -29.77 -12.64
CA LYS A 84 8.38 -30.40 -13.44
C LYS A 84 7.07 -29.61 -13.33
N ALA A 85 6.67 -29.24 -12.12
CA ALA A 85 5.46 -28.45 -11.89
C ALA A 85 5.53 -27.07 -12.59
N ASN A 86 6.69 -26.41 -12.54
CA ASN A 86 6.89 -25.12 -13.21
C ASN A 86 6.74 -25.24 -14.73
N LYS A 87 7.34 -26.28 -15.35
CA LYS A 87 7.17 -26.55 -16.79
C LYS A 87 5.71 -26.77 -17.15
N GLU A 88 4.97 -27.56 -16.37
CA GLU A 88 3.55 -27.78 -16.59
C GLU A 88 2.75 -26.47 -16.48
N ILE A 89 3.04 -25.62 -15.50
CA ILE A 89 2.42 -24.31 -15.34
C ILE A 89 2.71 -23.41 -16.56
N GLU A 90 3.93 -23.42 -17.09
CA GLU A 90 4.30 -22.67 -18.29
C GLU A 90 3.54 -23.14 -19.53
N ASP A 91 3.49 -24.46 -19.75
CA ASP A 91 2.74 -25.06 -20.84
C ASP A 91 1.25 -24.73 -20.77
N LEU A 92 0.66 -24.79 -19.56
CA LEU A 92 -0.73 -24.42 -19.34
C LEU A 92 -0.97 -22.92 -19.55
N LYS A 93 -0.06 -22.06 -19.11
CA LYS A 93 -0.15 -20.61 -19.37
C LYS A 93 -0.13 -20.31 -20.87
N MET A 94 0.73 -20.97 -21.64
CA MET A 94 0.76 -20.84 -23.10
C MET A 94 -0.57 -21.28 -23.73
N LYS A 95 -1.08 -22.46 -23.36
CA LYS A 95 -2.39 -22.95 -23.85
C LYS A 95 -3.53 -21.97 -23.53
N VAL A 96 -3.52 -21.34 -22.34
CA VAL A 96 -4.51 -20.32 -21.98
C VAL A 96 -4.41 -19.11 -22.90
N VAL A 97 -3.21 -18.65 -23.25
CA VAL A 97 -3.00 -17.54 -24.17
C VAL A 97 -3.50 -17.88 -25.58
N ASP A 98 -3.19 -19.08 -26.07
CA ASP A 98 -3.63 -19.55 -27.39
C ASP A 98 -5.15 -19.67 -27.47
N LEU A 99 -5.79 -20.22 -26.43
CA LEU A 99 -7.25 -20.36 -26.34
C LEU A 99 -7.98 -19.02 -26.19
N GLN A 100 -7.40 -18.06 -25.45
CA GLN A 100 -7.97 -16.71 -25.35
C GLN A 100 -7.93 -15.98 -26.70
N GLY A 101 -7.11 -16.46 -27.63
CA GLY A 101 -6.83 -15.83 -28.91
C GLY A 101 -5.99 -14.56 -28.71
N MET A 102 -4.99 -14.36 -29.56
CA MET A 102 -4.22 -13.12 -29.57
C MET A 102 -5.18 -11.97 -29.89
N LYS A 103 -5.67 -11.25 -28.87
CA LYS A 103 -6.47 -10.04 -29.07
C LYS A 103 -5.59 -9.08 -29.85
N LYS A 104 -5.78 -8.99 -31.17
CA LYS A 104 -5.20 -7.91 -31.98
C LYS A 104 -5.43 -6.63 -31.19
N PRO A 105 -4.38 -5.87 -30.84
CA PRO A 105 -4.57 -4.58 -30.21
C PRO A 105 -5.55 -3.82 -31.08
N ALA A 106 -6.78 -3.60 -30.58
CA ALA A 106 -7.76 -2.85 -31.33
C ALA A 106 -7.09 -1.52 -31.65
N LEU A 107 -6.96 -1.18 -32.93
CA LEU A 107 -6.41 0.10 -33.37
C LEU A 107 -7.30 1.19 -32.74
N LYS A 108 -6.93 1.65 -31.55
CA LYS A 108 -7.66 2.70 -30.85
C LYS A 108 -7.42 3.95 -31.67
N LYS A 109 -8.49 4.47 -32.28
CA LYS A 109 -8.47 5.81 -32.87
C LYS A 109 -8.25 6.79 -31.71
N VAL A 110 -6.99 7.11 -31.44
CA VAL A 110 -6.60 8.07 -30.41
C VAL A 110 -7.17 9.42 -30.84
N ARG A 111 -8.25 9.84 -30.18
CA ARG A 111 -8.70 11.23 -30.25
C ARG A 111 -7.84 12.03 -29.28
N LEU A 112 -7.56 13.27 -29.63
CA LEU A 112 -6.78 14.21 -28.82
C LEU A 112 -7.27 14.13 -27.35
N SER A 113 -6.36 13.87 -26.39
CA SER A 113 -6.73 13.79 -24.98
C SER A 113 -7.28 15.13 -24.50
N ALA A 114 -8.13 15.11 -23.46
CA ALA A 114 -8.64 16.35 -22.87
C ALA A 114 -7.48 17.30 -22.47
N ASP A 115 -6.38 16.76 -21.95
CA ASP A 115 -5.18 17.53 -21.62
C ASP A 115 -4.50 18.15 -22.84
N ALA A 116 -4.40 17.41 -23.96
CA ALA A 116 -3.83 17.93 -25.19
C ALA A 116 -4.73 19.01 -25.82
N MET A 117 -6.06 18.86 -25.70
CA MET A 117 -7.02 19.86 -26.15
C MET A 117 -6.99 21.12 -25.27
N LEU A 118 -6.91 20.96 -23.93
CA LEU A 118 -6.83 22.06 -22.98
C LEU A 118 -5.51 22.81 -23.09
N SER A 119 -4.39 22.11 -23.26
CA SER A 119 -3.08 22.74 -23.45
C SER A 119 -3.00 23.53 -24.77
N ALA A 120 -3.71 23.09 -25.82
CA ALA A 120 -3.77 23.79 -27.09
C ALA A 120 -4.70 25.02 -27.04
N LEU A 121 -5.81 24.95 -26.31
CA LEU A 121 -6.80 26.04 -26.20
C LEU A 121 -6.41 27.11 -25.19
N LEU A 122 -5.72 26.75 -24.09
CA LEU A 122 -5.48 27.63 -22.95
C LEU A 122 -3.98 27.99 -22.78
N GLY A 123 -3.12 27.47 -23.63
CA GLY A 123 -1.69 27.77 -23.65
C GLY A 123 -0.96 27.36 -22.35
N THR A 124 0.17 28.02 -22.08
CA THR A 124 1.09 27.68 -20.97
C THR A 124 0.55 27.98 -19.57
N LYS A 125 -0.58 28.68 -19.45
CA LYS A 125 -1.14 29.10 -18.14
C LYS A 125 -1.66 27.92 -17.31
N HIS A 126 -2.01 26.80 -17.94
CA HIS A 126 -2.56 25.61 -17.28
C HIS A 126 -1.84 24.32 -17.66
N LYS A 127 -0.50 24.34 -17.63
CA LYS A 127 0.30 23.11 -17.67
C LYS A 127 0.23 22.40 -16.30
N ALA A 128 -0.97 21.95 -15.93
CA ALA A 128 -1.16 21.13 -14.75
C ALA A 128 -0.76 19.70 -15.09
N THR A 129 0.42 19.26 -14.64
CA THR A 129 0.60 17.83 -14.37
C THR A 129 -0.45 17.48 -13.32
N ILE A 130 -1.53 16.82 -13.75
CA ILE A 130 -2.61 16.34 -12.86
C ILE A 130 -2.07 15.12 -12.11
N ASP A 131 -1.04 15.34 -11.29
CA ASP A 131 -0.65 14.38 -10.28
C ASP A 131 -1.54 14.67 -9.07
N PHE A 132 -2.68 13.98 -9.04
CA PHE A 132 -3.77 14.22 -8.08
C PHE A 132 -3.29 14.18 -6.61
N LYS A 133 -2.15 13.51 -6.37
CA LYS A 133 -1.53 13.35 -5.05
C LYS A 133 -0.68 14.55 -4.63
N ALA A 134 -0.14 15.34 -5.57
CA ALA A 134 0.72 16.48 -5.28
C ALA A 134 -0.05 17.75 -4.90
N ASN A 135 -1.32 17.87 -5.31
CA ASN A 135 -2.15 19.04 -5.04
C ASN A 135 -2.99 18.94 -3.75
N LEU A 136 -2.83 17.85 -2.99
CA LEU A 136 -3.38 17.73 -1.64
C LEU A 136 -2.37 18.36 -0.68
N LYS A 137 -2.69 19.54 -0.11
CA LYS A 137 -1.90 20.16 0.96
C LYS A 137 -1.72 19.14 2.10
N GLN A 138 -0.53 18.57 2.25
CA GLN A 138 -0.11 18.06 3.56
C GLN A 138 -0.13 19.26 4.51
N VAL A 139 -0.90 19.16 5.60
CA VAL A 139 -0.86 20.15 6.68
C VAL A 139 0.52 20.04 7.34
N LYS A 140 1.51 20.69 6.73
CA LYS A 140 2.72 21.07 7.43
C LYS A 140 2.29 22.09 8.47
N LYS A 141 2.47 21.70 9.73
CA LYS A 141 2.37 22.53 10.91
C LYS A 141 3.54 23.53 10.87
N GLU A 142 3.51 24.47 9.93
CA GLU A 142 4.42 25.61 9.93
C GLU A 142 3.78 26.63 10.88
N VAL A 143 4.42 26.74 12.05
CA VAL A 143 4.19 27.78 13.04
C VAL A 143 4.47 29.10 12.34
N LYS A 144 3.40 29.78 11.91
CA LYS A 144 3.46 31.14 11.43
C LYS A 144 2.80 32.01 12.51
N GLU A 145 3.63 32.74 13.25
CA GLU A 145 3.20 33.87 14.06
C GLU A 145 2.44 34.85 13.16
N GLU A 146 1.18 35.13 13.46
CA GLU A 146 0.47 36.34 13.01
C GLU A 146 -0.77 36.54 13.91
N GLU A 147 -0.60 37.50 14.83
CA GLU A 147 -1.54 38.35 15.57
C GLU A 147 -2.74 37.74 16.31
N GLU A 148 -2.75 37.93 17.64
CA GLU A 148 -3.91 37.77 18.52
C GLU A 148 -5.12 38.51 17.95
N VAL A 149 -6.10 37.76 17.45
CA VAL A 149 -7.44 38.28 17.17
C VAL A 149 -8.09 38.61 18.51
N GLY A 150 -8.00 39.89 18.89
CA GLY A 150 -8.66 40.46 20.06
C GLY A 150 -10.16 40.15 20.10
N ASP A 151 -10.61 39.72 21.27
CA ASP A 151 -11.96 39.25 21.56
C ASP A 151 -13.02 40.29 21.14
N TRP A 152 -13.87 39.93 20.17
CA TRP A 152 -14.96 40.77 19.65
C TRP A 152 -15.95 41.19 20.75
N ARG A 153 -15.97 40.51 21.90
CA ARG A 153 -16.83 40.84 23.04
C ARG A 153 -16.53 42.19 23.68
N ALA A 154 -15.30 42.68 23.65
CA ALA A 154 -14.93 43.94 24.34
C ALA A 154 -15.60 45.19 23.73
N LYS A 155 -15.88 45.20 22.41
CA LYS A 155 -16.52 46.34 21.74
C LYS A 155 -18.02 46.43 21.99
N VAL A 156 -18.67 45.34 22.39
CA VAL A 156 -20.12 45.31 22.62
C VAL A 156 -20.47 45.87 24.00
N ASP A 157 -19.62 45.62 25.01
CA ASP A 157 -19.82 46.11 26.37
C ASP A 157 -19.58 47.63 26.50
N GLU A 158 -18.67 48.21 25.70
CA GLU A 158 -18.40 49.65 25.70
C GLU A 158 -19.57 50.47 25.10
N ALA A 159 -20.36 49.88 24.20
CA ALA A 159 -21.54 50.52 23.60
C ALA A 159 -22.80 50.44 24.50
N ALA A 160 -22.84 49.55 25.50
CA ALA A 160 -23.97 49.35 26.39
C ALA A 160 -23.97 50.29 27.63
N GLY A 161 -22.87 51.01 27.88
CA GLY A 161 -22.66 51.80 29.11
C GLY A 161 -23.20 53.23 29.11
N MET A 162 -23.71 53.76 28.00
CA MET A 162 -24.16 55.17 27.90
C MET A 162 -25.63 55.37 28.33
N GLY A 163 -26.02 54.80 29.48
CA GLY A 163 -27.32 54.95 30.13
C GLY A 163 -27.40 56.13 31.11
N GLY A 164 -26.87 57.31 30.76
CA GLY A 164 -26.78 58.47 31.66
C GLY A 164 -27.32 59.76 31.06
N ARG A 165 -28.33 60.34 31.72
CA ARG A 165 -29.09 61.58 31.40
C ARG A 165 -28.24 62.72 30.80
N LYS A 166 -28.43 63.00 29.49
CA LYS A 166 -27.93 64.24 28.86
C LYS A 166 -28.67 65.46 29.44
N LYS A 167 -27.98 66.27 30.25
CA LYS A 167 -28.40 67.63 30.59
C LYS A 167 -28.23 68.51 29.36
N MET A 168 -29.32 69.05 28.84
CA MET A 168 -29.31 70.15 27.87
C MET A 168 -29.27 71.45 28.68
N PHE A 169 -28.28 72.31 28.45
CA PHE A 169 -28.41 73.76 28.66
C PHE A 169 -27.41 74.52 27.77
N GLU A 170 -27.93 75.58 27.17
CA GLU A 170 -27.34 76.48 26.16
C GLU A 170 -26.25 77.40 26.73
N ALA A 171 -25.34 77.87 25.87
CA ALA A 171 -24.75 79.22 25.97
C ALA A 171 -24.08 79.66 24.65
N ALA A 172 -24.60 80.77 24.11
CA ALA A 172 -24.09 81.72 23.12
C ALA A 172 -23.83 81.25 21.67
#